data_AF-A0A6N9NV78-F1
#
_entry.id   AF-A0A6N9NV78-F1
#
_cell.length_a   1.000
_cell.length_b   1.000
_cell.length_c   1.000
_cell.angle_alpha   90.00
_cell.angle_beta   90.00
_cell.angle_gamma   90.00
#
_symmetry.space_group_name_H-M   'P 1'
#
loop_
_entity.id
_entity.type
_entity.pdbx_description
1 polymer ?
#
loop_
_entity_poly.entity_id
_entity_poly.type
_entity_poly.pdbx_seq_one_letter_code
_entity_poly.pdbx_strand_id
1 'polypeptide(L)'
;MEIAWHPGFYGAMEIELMADKGRLGFEREHVLGKEPLRMDLLVIRKHFKTPVQNEIGHIFKKYNVIEYKGPGDGLSIDDYYKAVGYACLYKGLADRVDQIPAKEVTVSIFRESYPRKLFEALQQAGFRVKKKYDGIYYIEGQKLFDTQVVVSSLLKGGKHKSLRLLSTHVREADARKFVKEAVKLTEPGDRNNVEAVLQVSIAANQVLYDKISLQIKSQ
;
A
#
# COMPACT_ATOMS: atom_id res chain seq x y z
N MET A 1 -14.32 -10.40 16.27
CA MET A 1 -12.90 -10.69 15.99
C MET A 1 -12.40 -9.57 15.09
N GLU A 2 -11.35 -8.87 15.50
CA GLU A 2 -10.77 -7.79 14.69
C GLU A 2 -9.99 -8.40 13.53
N ILE A 3 -10.13 -7.83 12.33
CA ILE A 3 -9.48 -8.35 11.13
C ILE A 3 -8.06 -7.81 11.07
N ALA A 4 -7.07 -8.70 11.04
CA ALA A 4 -5.67 -8.33 10.89
C ALA A 4 -5.37 -7.94 9.43
N TRP A 5 -5.57 -6.66 9.08
CA TRP A 5 -5.44 -6.17 7.70
C TRP A 5 -4.00 -6.12 7.17
N HIS A 6 -2.99 -5.95 8.04
CA HIS A 6 -1.59 -5.76 7.64
C HIS A 6 -1.00 -6.93 6.83
N PRO A 7 -1.14 -8.20 7.23
CA PRO A 7 -0.72 -9.33 6.39
C PRO A 7 -1.35 -9.32 4.99
N GLY A 8 -2.65 -9.02 4.90
CA GLY A 8 -3.34 -8.88 3.62
C GLY A 8 -2.82 -7.71 2.79
N PHE A 9 -2.47 -6.60 3.44
CA PHE A 9 -1.85 -5.44 2.78
C PHE A 9 -0.48 -5.78 2.19
N TYR A 10 0.38 -6.49 2.93
CA TYR A 10 1.69 -6.89 2.41
C TYR A 10 1.56 -7.79 1.17
N GLY A 11 0.68 -8.79 1.25
CA GLY A 11 0.38 -9.66 0.12
C GLY A 11 -0.17 -8.89 -1.08
N ALA A 12 -1.08 -7.93 -0.83
CA ALA A 12 -1.63 -7.09 -1.89
C ALA A 12 -0.55 -6.24 -2.56
N MET A 13 0.32 -5.57 -1.81
CA MET A 13 1.39 -4.73 -2.35
C MET A 13 2.39 -5.51 -3.23
N GLU A 14 2.77 -6.72 -2.81
CA GLU A 14 3.66 -7.56 -3.60
C GLU A 14 3.00 -8.06 -4.89
N ILE A 15 1.70 -8.38 -4.86
CA ILE A 15 0.92 -8.72 -6.06
C ILE A 15 0.77 -7.51 -6.98
N GLU A 16 0.48 -6.34 -6.40
CA GLU A 16 0.26 -5.08 -7.11
C GLU A 16 1.50 -4.64 -7.90
N LEU A 17 2.69 -4.92 -7.37
CA LEU A 17 3.99 -4.56 -7.95
C LEU A 17 4.70 -5.76 -8.59
N MET A 18 3.98 -6.87 -8.84
CA MET A 18 4.56 -8.13 -9.27
C MET A 18 5.34 -8.05 -10.59
N ALA A 19 4.94 -7.18 -11.51
CA ALA A 19 5.66 -6.94 -12.76
C ALA A 19 7.12 -6.49 -12.53
N ASP A 20 7.41 -5.97 -11.33
CA ASP A 20 8.70 -5.48 -10.90
C ASP A 20 9.29 -6.25 -9.71
N LYS A 21 8.75 -7.42 -9.36
CA LYS A 21 9.15 -8.25 -8.20
C LYS A 21 10.66 -8.52 -8.16
N GLY A 22 11.28 -8.81 -9.30
CA GLY A 22 12.74 -9.02 -9.38
C GLY A 22 13.59 -7.77 -9.15
N ARG A 23 12.99 -6.57 -9.25
CA ARG A 23 13.65 -5.26 -9.14
C ARG A 23 13.35 -4.55 -7.82
N LEU A 24 12.43 -5.08 -7.03
CA LEU A 24 12.01 -4.54 -5.74
C LEU A 24 12.38 -5.51 -4.60
N GLY A 25 12.70 -4.94 -3.45
CA GLY A 25 12.74 -5.64 -2.16
C GLY A 25 11.59 -5.15 -1.28
N PHE A 26 11.05 -6.04 -0.46
CA PHE A 26 9.94 -5.76 0.45
C PHE A 26 10.36 -6.16 1.85
N GLU A 27 10.38 -5.20 2.78
CA GLU A 27 10.66 -5.44 4.19
C GLU A 27 9.42 -5.07 4.99
N ARG A 28 8.69 -6.10 5.45
CA ARG A 28 7.45 -5.97 6.23
C ARG A 28 7.81 -5.68 7.69
N GLU A 29 7.04 -4.81 8.34
CA GLU A 29 7.22 -4.45 9.75
C GLU A 29 8.67 -4.04 10.10
N HIS A 30 9.28 -3.21 9.26
CA HIS A 30 10.69 -2.85 9.40
C HIS A 30 10.93 -2.08 10.70
N VAL A 31 11.85 -2.59 11.53
CA VAL A 31 12.23 -2.00 12.81
C VAL A 31 13.13 -0.79 12.57
N LEU A 32 12.72 0.37 13.08
CA LEU A 32 13.41 1.63 12.80
C LEU A 32 14.66 1.87 13.66
N GLY A 33 14.89 1.08 14.73
CA GLY A 33 16.03 1.26 15.61
C GLY A 33 16.18 0.11 16.62
N LYS A 34 16.70 0.42 17.83
CA LYS A 34 16.83 -0.58 18.91
C LYS A 34 15.53 -0.77 19.74
N GLU A 35 14.50 0.01 19.44
CA GLU A 35 13.22 0.11 20.15
C GLU A 35 12.04 -0.40 19.29
N PRO A 36 10.83 -0.65 19.85
CA PRO A 36 9.76 -1.39 19.17
C PRO A 36 9.07 -0.66 18.01
N LEU A 37 9.55 0.53 17.62
CA LEU A 37 8.93 1.31 16.56
C LEU A 37 9.14 0.62 15.21
N ARG A 38 8.03 0.28 14.53
CA ARG A 38 8.02 -0.38 13.23
C ARG A 38 7.27 0.49 12.22
N MET A 39 7.79 0.55 11.00
CA MET A 39 7.02 1.01 9.84
C MET A 39 6.38 -0.20 9.16
N ASP A 40 5.20 -0.02 8.56
CA ASP A 40 4.43 -1.15 8.04
C ASP A 40 5.16 -1.89 6.91
N LEU A 41 5.66 -1.14 5.93
CA LEU A 41 6.34 -1.72 4.78
C LEU A 41 7.42 -0.77 4.23
N LEU A 42 8.60 -1.30 3.98
CA LEU A 42 9.64 -0.62 3.23
C LEU A 42 9.81 -1.30 1.87
N VAL A 43 9.66 -0.52 0.79
CA VAL A 43 9.93 -0.98 -0.57
C VAL A 43 11.27 -0.42 -1.04
N ILE A 44 12.19 -1.30 -1.42
CA ILE A 44 13.55 -0.95 -1.83
C ILE A 44 13.73 -1.21 -3.33
N ARG A 45 13.99 -0.18 -4.11
CA ARG A 45 14.37 -0.33 -5.53
C ARG A 45 15.82 -0.78 -5.64
N LYS A 46 16.03 -1.93 -6.31
CA LYS A 46 17.36 -2.48 -6.60
C LYS A 46 17.95 -1.89 -7.89
N HIS A 47 17.10 -1.49 -8.84
CA HIS A 47 17.50 -0.96 -10.15
C HIS A 47 16.68 0.27 -10.57
N PHE A 48 17.36 1.28 -11.10
CA PHE A 48 16.79 2.62 -11.37
C PHE A 48 16.60 2.95 -12.85
N LYS A 49 17.15 2.14 -13.76
CA LYS A 49 17.18 2.45 -15.20
C LYS A 49 15.80 2.59 -15.82
N THR A 50 14.80 1.90 -15.29
CA THR A 50 13.42 1.95 -15.78
C THR A 50 12.46 2.23 -14.63
N PRO A 51 11.42 3.07 -14.84
CA PRO A 51 10.35 3.27 -13.88
C PRO A 51 9.71 1.94 -13.45
N VAL A 52 9.07 1.95 -12.28
CA VAL A 52 8.14 0.89 -11.88
C VAL A 52 6.95 0.95 -12.84
N GLN A 53 6.46 -0.20 -13.30
CA GLN A 53 5.39 -0.26 -14.30
C GLN A 53 4.03 0.17 -13.74
N ASN A 54 3.79 -0.12 -12.46
CA ASN A 54 2.59 0.29 -11.75
C ASN A 54 2.68 1.78 -11.38
N GLU A 55 1.58 2.52 -11.58
CA GLU A 55 1.50 3.96 -11.33
C GLU A 55 1.70 4.36 -9.88
N ILE A 56 1.37 3.46 -8.94
CA ILE A 56 1.68 3.63 -7.51
C ILE A 56 3.20 3.79 -7.33
N GLY A 57 3.99 3.05 -8.09
CA GLY A 57 5.44 3.05 -8.01
C GLY A 57 6.12 4.16 -8.81
N HIS A 58 5.39 4.98 -9.56
CA HIS A 58 6.01 6.04 -10.38
C HIS A 58 6.73 7.11 -9.54
N ILE A 59 6.30 7.33 -8.30
CA ILE A 59 6.97 8.24 -7.36
C ILE A 59 8.16 7.58 -6.67
N PHE A 60 8.28 6.25 -6.70
CA PHE A 60 9.25 5.53 -5.88
C PHE A 60 10.69 5.88 -6.26
N LYS A 61 11.41 6.41 -5.28
CA LYS A 61 12.87 6.52 -5.28
C LYS A 61 13.49 5.21 -4.78
N LYS A 62 14.74 5.21 -4.31
CA LYS A 62 15.38 4.00 -3.79
C LYS A 62 14.62 3.38 -2.63
N TYR A 63 14.17 4.19 -1.69
CA TYR A 63 13.49 3.72 -0.49
C TYR A 63 12.12 4.36 -0.42
N ASN A 64 11.07 3.55 -0.41
CA ASN A 64 9.72 4.02 -0.22
C ASN A 64 9.18 3.48 1.11
N VAL A 65 9.03 4.39 2.08
CA VAL A 65 8.44 4.13 3.40
C VAL A 65 6.92 4.13 3.24
N ILE A 66 6.27 3.07 3.68
CA ILE A 66 4.83 2.88 3.54
C ILE A 66 4.18 2.78 4.92
N GLU A 67 3.13 3.58 5.07
CA GLU A 67 2.16 3.49 6.17
C GLU A 67 0.82 3.02 5.59
N TYR A 68 0.16 2.10 6.28
CA TYR A 68 -1.14 1.57 5.91
C TYR A 68 -2.16 1.80 7.03
N LYS A 69 -3.36 2.23 6.62
CA LYS A 69 -4.52 2.38 7.51
C LYS A 69 -5.64 1.52 6.95
N GLY A 70 -6.09 0.56 7.76
CA GLY A 70 -7.15 -0.38 7.39
C GLY A 70 -8.50 0.32 7.15
N PRO A 71 -9.50 -0.39 6.61
CA PRO A 71 -10.85 0.10 6.36
C PRO A 71 -11.51 0.87 7.54
N GLY A 72 -11.30 0.40 8.76
CA GLY A 72 -11.87 0.99 9.98
C GLY A 72 -11.07 2.15 10.55
N ASP A 73 -9.86 2.40 10.05
CA ASP A 73 -8.94 3.36 10.64
C ASP A 73 -9.17 4.78 10.10
N GLY A 74 -9.01 5.76 10.99
CA GLY A 74 -8.87 7.16 10.61
C GLY A 74 -7.53 7.42 9.92
N LEU A 75 -7.46 8.49 9.14
CA LEU A 75 -6.20 9.04 8.65
C LEU A 75 -6.21 10.56 8.87
N SER A 76 -5.51 11.01 9.91
CA SER A 76 -5.41 12.42 10.29
C SER A 76 -4.11 13.06 9.79
N ILE A 77 -3.96 14.37 10.02
CA ILE A 77 -2.69 15.06 9.76
C ILE A 77 -1.55 14.56 10.66
N ASP A 78 -1.87 14.04 11.85
CA ASP A 78 -0.87 13.46 12.75
C ASP A 78 -0.35 12.14 12.18
N ASP A 79 -1.21 11.30 11.60
CA ASP A 79 -0.79 10.09 10.89
C ASP A 79 0.12 10.42 9.70
N TYR A 80 -0.16 11.51 8.98
CA TYR A 80 0.71 12.00 7.90
C TYR A 80 2.10 12.38 8.44
N TYR A 81 2.18 13.18 9.50
CA TYR A 81 3.46 13.54 10.10
C TYR A 81 4.18 12.34 10.73
N LYS A 82 3.44 11.36 11.26
CA LYS A 82 3.99 10.10 11.75
C LYS A 82 4.69 9.32 10.63
N ALA A 83 4.04 9.17 9.48
CA ALA A 83 4.63 8.50 8.32
C ALA A 83 5.88 9.23 7.80
N VAL A 84 5.86 10.57 7.75
CA VAL A 84 7.06 11.38 7.44
C VAL A 84 8.15 11.19 8.51
N GLY A 85 7.76 11.10 9.79
CA GLY A 85 8.64 10.82 10.91
C GLY A 85 9.36 9.48 10.80
N TYR A 86 8.65 8.42 10.37
CA TYR A 86 9.28 7.12 10.08
C TYR A 86 10.35 7.23 8.99
N ALA A 87 10.11 8.01 7.93
CA ALA A 87 11.13 8.26 6.91
C ALA A 87 12.33 9.06 7.44
N CYS A 88 12.10 10.04 8.33
CA CYS A 88 13.18 10.74 9.03
C CYS A 88 14.02 9.78 9.88
N LEU A 89 13.39 8.90 10.65
CA LEU A 89 14.07 7.93 11.50
C LEU A 89 14.85 6.91 10.68
N TYR A 90 14.24 6.37 9.61
CA TYR A 90 14.90 5.44 8.70
C TYR A 90 16.18 6.05 8.11
N LYS A 91 16.12 7.32 7.68
CA LYS A 91 17.31 8.07 7.23
C LYS A 91 18.32 8.32 8.37
N GLY A 92 17.83 8.77 9.52
CA GLY A 92 18.65 9.30 10.61
C GLY A 92 19.34 8.24 11.47
N LEU A 93 18.82 7.02 11.47
CA LEU A 93 19.35 5.90 12.26
C LEU A 93 20.26 4.96 11.44
N ALA A 94 20.63 5.35 10.23
CA ALA A 94 21.60 4.62 9.43
C ALA A 94 23.02 4.67 10.06
N ASP A 95 23.79 3.60 9.90
CA ASP A 95 25.11 3.44 10.56
C ASP A 95 26.15 4.49 10.14
N ARG A 96 26.05 4.97 8.89
CA ARG A 96 27.00 5.90 8.29
C ARG A 96 26.33 7.21 7.88
N VAL A 97 27.09 8.29 7.96
CA VAL A 97 26.67 9.63 7.52
C VAL A 97 26.15 9.55 6.09
N ASP A 98 24.90 10.01 5.91
CA ASP A 98 24.18 10.06 4.63
C ASP A 98 24.12 8.73 3.85
N GLN A 99 24.22 7.58 4.54
CA GLN A 99 24.04 6.25 3.94
C GLN A 99 22.70 6.10 3.21
N ILE A 100 21.66 6.78 3.72
CA ILE A 100 20.34 6.89 3.09
C ILE A 100 20.15 8.37 2.71
N PRO A 101 20.47 8.76 1.46
CA PRO A 101 20.28 10.15 1.03
C PRO A 101 18.81 10.56 1.07
N ALA A 102 18.48 11.75 1.60
CA ALA A 102 17.09 12.20 1.69
C ALA A 102 16.40 12.25 0.33
N LYS A 103 17.14 12.65 -0.72
CA LYS A 103 16.66 12.69 -2.09
C LYS A 103 16.30 11.33 -2.69
N GLU A 104 16.62 10.23 -2.01
CA GLU A 104 16.36 8.84 -2.40
C GLU A 104 15.21 8.21 -1.60
N VAL A 105 14.55 8.98 -0.72
CA VAL A 105 13.44 8.52 0.11
C VAL A 105 12.12 9.12 -0.37
N THR A 106 11.08 8.29 -0.43
CA THR A 106 9.67 8.67 -0.64
C THR A 106 8.78 8.08 0.44
N VAL A 107 7.61 8.70 0.64
CA VAL A 107 6.59 8.23 1.58
C VAL A 107 5.31 7.91 0.81
N SER A 108 4.68 6.79 1.12
CA SER A 108 3.37 6.43 0.58
C SER A 108 2.43 6.04 1.71
N ILE A 109 1.28 6.70 1.80
CA ILE A 109 0.26 6.38 2.80
C ILE A 109 -0.92 5.74 2.09
N PHE A 110 -1.30 4.54 2.50
CA PHE A 110 -2.40 3.79 1.92
C PHE A 110 -3.59 3.78 2.87
N ARG A 111 -4.77 4.03 2.32
CA ARG A 111 -6.01 3.89 3.07
C ARG A 111 -7.18 3.59 2.15
N GLU A 112 -8.27 3.05 2.69
CA GLU A 112 -9.42 2.68 1.85
C GLU A 112 -10.25 3.87 1.36
N SER A 113 -10.93 4.58 2.26
CA SER A 113 -11.85 5.66 1.89
C SER A 113 -11.12 6.98 1.60
N TYR A 114 -11.82 7.97 1.04
CA TYR A 114 -11.21 9.26 0.74
C TYR A 114 -11.01 10.12 2.01
N PRO A 115 -9.78 10.54 2.37
CA PRO A 115 -9.50 11.22 3.63
C PRO A 115 -9.72 12.74 3.53
N ARG A 116 -10.99 13.18 3.45
CA ARG A 116 -11.35 14.61 3.29
C ARG A 116 -10.67 15.53 4.29
N LYS A 117 -10.78 15.20 5.58
CA LYS A 117 -10.23 16.01 6.68
C LYS A 117 -8.70 16.15 6.61
N LEU A 118 -7.98 15.09 6.26
CA LEU A 118 -6.53 15.17 6.05
C LEU A 118 -6.21 16.13 4.90
N PHE A 119 -6.87 15.96 3.75
CA PHE A 119 -6.57 16.79 2.57
C PHE A 119 -6.89 18.26 2.81
N GLU A 120 -8.01 18.56 3.47
CA GLU A 120 -8.36 19.91 3.90
C GLU A 120 -7.30 20.48 4.85
N ALA A 121 -6.86 19.72 5.86
CA ALA A 121 -5.82 20.15 6.80
C ALA A 121 -4.46 20.38 6.11
N LEU A 122 -4.08 19.53 5.16
CA LEU A 122 -2.85 19.70 4.37
C LEU A 122 -2.93 20.97 3.51
N GLN A 123 -4.07 21.24 2.90
CA GLN A 123 -4.28 22.47 2.12
C GLN A 123 -4.23 23.73 3.00
N GLN A 124 -4.84 23.68 4.19
CA GLN A 124 -4.75 24.77 5.18
C GLN A 124 -3.31 24.99 5.66
N ALA A 125 -2.50 23.93 5.75
CA ALA A 125 -1.08 24.01 6.06
C ALA A 125 -0.20 24.47 4.88
N GLY A 126 -0.78 24.81 3.72
CA GLY A 126 -0.07 25.32 2.56
C GLY A 126 0.45 24.26 1.59
N PHE A 127 0.14 22.98 1.79
CA PHE A 127 0.44 21.93 0.81
C PHE A 127 -0.57 21.91 -0.33
N ARG A 128 -0.15 21.45 -1.51
CA ARG A 128 -1.04 21.19 -2.63
C ARG A 128 -1.31 19.71 -2.77
N VAL A 129 -2.57 19.31 -2.64
CA VAL A 129 -3.03 17.94 -2.93
C VAL A 129 -3.40 17.84 -4.39
N LYS A 130 -2.68 17.01 -5.15
CA LYS A 130 -2.87 16.84 -6.60
C LYS A 130 -3.23 15.42 -6.93
N LYS A 131 -4.43 15.19 -7.49
CA LYS A 131 -4.80 13.90 -8.07
C LYS A 131 -3.90 13.62 -9.28
N LYS A 132 -2.99 12.65 -9.15
CA LYS A 132 -2.06 12.26 -10.22
C LYS A 132 -2.65 11.15 -11.09
N TYR A 133 -3.29 10.16 -10.45
CA TYR A 133 -4.02 9.07 -11.09
C TYR A 133 -5.34 8.82 -10.32
N ASP A 134 -6.19 7.95 -10.83
CA ASP A 134 -7.38 7.51 -10.08
C ASP A 134 -6.96 6.86 -8.76
N GLY A 135 -7.40 7.45 -7.65
CA GLY A 135 -7.05 7.01 -6.31
C GLY A 135 -5.64 7.37 -5.84
N ILE A 136 -4.82 8.08 -6.62
CA ILE A 136 -3.43 8.41 -6.24
C ILE A 136 -3.25 9.93 -6.22
N TYR A 137 -2.90 10.46 -5.05
CA TYR A 137 -2.78 11.89 -4.79
C TYR A 137 -1.37 12.22 -4.33
N TYR A 138 -0.70 13.13 -5.03
CA TYR A 138 0.62 13.64 -4.63
C TYR A 138 0.44 14.84 -3.71
N ILE A 139 1.27 14.90 -2.66
CA ILE A 139 1.33 16.02 -1.73
C ILE A 139 2.53 16.88 -2.13
N GLU A 140 2.25 17.98 -2.83
CA GLU A 140 3.26 18.92 -3.33
C GLU A 140 3.47 20.05 -2.29
N GLY A 141 4.69 20.62 -2.23
CA GLY A 141 5.04 21.72 -1.32
C GLY A 141 5.79 21.29 -0.05
N GLN A 142 5.88 19.99 0.22
CA GLN A 142 6.73 19.44 1.28
C GLN A 142 8.23 19.52 0.88
N LYS A 143 9.13 19.64 1.87
CA LYS A 143 10.58 19.83 1.63
C LYS A 143 11.46 18.60 1.90
N LEU A 144 10.95 17.60 2.62
CA LEU A 144 11.73 16.45 3.07
C LEU A 144 11.67 15.29 2.08
N PHE A 145 10.51 14.67 1.89
CA PHE A 145 10.31 13.45 1.12
C PHE A 145 9.05 13.52 0.25
N ASP A 146 9.21 13.23 -1.05
CA ASP A 146 8.05 13.18 -1.95
C ASP A 146 7.03 12.19 -1.42
N THR A 147 5.79 12.65 -1.29
CA THR A 147 4.75 11.93 -0.57
C THR A 147 3.52 11.73 -1.44
N GLN A 148 2.96 10.52 -1.41
CA GLN A 148 1.66 10.23 -1.99
C GLN A 148 0.69 9.66 -0.96
N VAL A 149 -0.60 9.91 -1.18
CA VAL A 149 -1.70 9.23 -0.50
C VAL A 149 -2.47 8.41 -1.53
N VAL A 150 -2.58 7.11 -1.29
CA VAL A 150 -3.29 6.15 -2.13
C VAL A 150 -4.61 5.78 -1.47
N VAL A 151 -5.71 6.10 -2.15
CA VAL A 151 -7.08 5.83 -1.75
C VAL A 151 -7.58 4.58 -2.50
N SER A 152 -7.46 3.40 -1.87
CA SER A 152 -7.63 2.12 -2.57
C SER A 152 -9.03 1.93 -3.16
N SER A 153 -10.08 2.47 -2.52
CA SER A 153 -11.46 2.40 -3.05
C SER A 153 -11.65 3.14 -4.39
N LEU A 154 -10.80 4.14 -4.66
CA LEU A 154 -10.83 4.99 -5.85
C LEU A 154 -9.82 4.56 -6.94
N LEU A 155 -8.97 3.57 -6.65
CA LEU A 155 -8.07 3.01 -7.66
C LEU A 155 -8.86 2.38 -8.82
N LYS A 156 -8.37 2.46 -10.05
CA LYS A 156 -9.10 1.92 -11.20
C LYS A 156 -9.32 0.41 -11.07
N GLY A 157 -10.61 0.01 -11.07
CA GLY A 157 -11.04 -1.38 -11.04
C GLY A 157 -10.42 -2.19 -12.17
N GLY A 158 -10.04 -3.43 -11.87
CA GLY A 158 -9.42 -4.32 -12.84
C GLY A 158 -7.92 -4.10 -13.12
N LYS A 159 -7.28 -3.03 -12.63
CA LYS A 159 -5.82 -2.91 -12.57
C LYS A 159 -5.32 -3.20 -11.15
N HIS A 160 -5.87 -2.51 -10.15
CA HIS A 160 -5.43 -2.58 -8.75
C HIS A 160 -6.26 -3.57 -7.91
N LYS A 161 -6.47 -4.79 -8.42
CA LYS A 161 -7.45 -5.73 -7.81
C LYS A 161 -7.07 -6.08 -6.38
N SER A 162 -5.81 -6.40 -6.15
CA SER A 162 -5.32 -6.86 -4.86
C SER A 162 -5.62 -5.85 -3.74
N LEU A 163 -5.33 -4.56 -3.97
CA LEU A 163 -5.61 -3.47 -3.03
C LEU A 163 -7.10 -3.16 -2.89
N ARG A 164 -7.90 -3.36 -3.95
CA ARG A 164 -9.36 -3.17 -3.91
C ARG A 164 -10.09 -4.25 -3.10
N LEU A 165 -9.45 -5.37 -2.80
CA LEU A 165 -9.99 -6.42 -1.93
C LEU A 165 -9.81 -6.10 -0.43
N LEU A 166 -8.97 -5.12 -0.08
CA LEU A 166 -8.75 -4.65 1.28
C LEU A 166 -9.82 -3.65 1.70
N SER A 167 -11.05 -4.15 1.79
CA SER A 167 -12.26 -3.36 2.05
C SER A 167 -13.29 -4.21 2.82
N THR A 168 -14.12 -3.56 3.61
CA THR A 168 -15.31 -4.18 4.23
C THR A 168 -16.52 -4.23 3.30
N HIS A 169 -16.40 -3.67 2.09
CA HIS A 169 -17.46 -3.58 1.09
C HIS A 169 -16.90 -3.91 -0.31
N VAL A 170 -16.32 -5.11 -0.43
CA VAL A 170 -15.68 -5.54 -1.68
C VAL A 170 -16.72 -5.69 -2.79
N ARG A 171 -16.39 -5.18 -3.98
CA ARG A 171 -17.23 -5.38 -5.18
C ARG A 171 -17.08 -6.80 -5.69
N GLU A 172 -18.19 -7.47 -5.96
CA GLU A 172 -18.21 -8.84 -6.49
C GLU A 172 -17.34 -9.00 -7.75
N ALA A 173 -17.37 -8.01 -8.66
CA ALA A 173 -16.56 -8.02 -9.87
C ALA A 173 -15.04 -8.01 -9.58
N ASP A 174 -14.60 -7.27 -8.56
CA ASP A 174 -13.18 -7.22 -8.17
C ASP A 174 -12.76 -8.56 -7.54
N ALA A 175 -13.57 -9.10 -6.62
CA ALA A 175 -13.32 -10.40 -5.99
C ALA A 175 -13.24 -11.54 -7.02
N ARG A 176 -14.23 -11.65 -7.92
CA ARG A 176 -14.22 -12.69 -8.97
C ARG A 176 -13.00 -12.60 -9.86
N LYS A 177 -12.63 -11.39 -10.27
CA LYS A 177 -11.48 -11.19 -11.15
C LYS A 177 -10.17 -11.55 -10.44
N PHE A 178 -10.04 -11.20 -9.16
CA PHE A 178 -8.89 -11.58 -8.35
C PHE A 178 -8.78 -13.11 -8.19
N VAL A 179 -9.85 -13.80 -7.78
CA VAL A 179 -9.87 -15.26 -7.65
C VAL A 179 -9.48 -15.95 -8.96
N LYS A 180 -10.01 -15.48 -10.10
CA LYS A 180 -9.68 -16.04 -11.43
C LYS A 180 -8.19 -15.90 -11.78
N GLU A 181 -7.55 -14.81 -11.38
CA GLU A 181 -6.15 -14.54 -11.70
C GLU A 181 -5.19 -15.17 -10.68
N ALA A 182 -5.62 -15.29 -9.43
CA ALA A 182 -4.88 -15.94 -8.36
C ALA A 182 -4.45 -17.36 -8.71
N VAL A 183 -5.27 -18.11 -9.47
CA VAL A 183 -4.93 -19.47 -9.93
C VAL A 183 -3.67 -19.51 -10.81
N LYS A 184 -3.33 -18.40 -11.48
CA LYS A 184 -2.14 -18.30 -12.33
C LYS A 184 -0.86 -18.07 -11.52
N LEU A 185 -0.98 -17.69 -10.24
CA LEU A 185 0.14 -17.41 -9.35
C LEU A 185 0.58 -18.72 -8.69
N THR A 186 1.63 -19.33 -9.25
CA THR A 186 2.06 -20.69 -8.89
C THR A 186 3.28 -20.74 -7.98
N GLU A 187 4.07 -19.67 -7.91
CA GLU A 187 5.21 -19.59 -7.00
C GLU A 187 4.72 -19.63 -5.53
N PRO A 188 5.41 -20.35 -4.63
CA PRO A 188 4.99 -20.45 -3.23
C PRO A 188 4.77 -19.09 -2.55
N GLY A 189 5.66 -18.12 -2.78
CA GLY A 189 5.51 -16.77 -2.23
C GLY A 189 4.26 -16.04 -2.74
N ASP A 190 3.94 -16.18 -4.02
CA ASP A 190 2.75 -15.53 -4.60
C ASP A 190 1.47 -16.16 -4.09
N ARG A 191 1.46 -17.49 -3.88
CA ARG A 191 0.33 -18.20 -3.26
C ARG A 191 0.09 -17.73 -1.83
N ASN A 192 1.14 -17.56 -1.04
CA ASN A 192 1.03 -17.04 0.32
C ASN A 192 0.48 -15.60 0.32
N ASN A 193 0.91 -14.78 -0.64
CA ASN A 193 0.39 -13.41 -0.78
C ASN A 193 -1.09 -13.40 -1.18
N VAL A 194 -1.50 -14.28 -2.10
CA VAL A 194 -2.91 -14.46 -2.48
C VAL A 194 -3.74 -14.89 -1.28
N GLU A 195 -3.27 -15.88 -0.52
CA GLU A 195 -3.97 -16.40 0.64
C GLU A 195 -4.17 -15.31 1.70
N ALA A 196 -3.12 -14.53 1.99
CA ALA A 196 -3.22 -13.41 2.93
C ALA A 196 -4.27 -12.36 2.50
N VAL A 197 -4.33 -12.03 1.20
CA VAL A 197 -5.34 -11.11 0.67
C VAL A 197 -6.74 -11.71 0.78
N LEU A 198 -6.93 -12.97 0.40
CA LEU A 198 -8.22 -13.64 0.46
C LEU A 198 -8.69 -13.81 1.91
N GLN A 199 -7.81 -14.14 2.85
CA GLN A 199 -8.16 -14.34 4.26
C GLN A 199 -8.81 -13.09 4.86
N VAL A 200 -8.20 -11.92 4.68
CA VAL A 200 -8.77 -10.66 5.21
C VAL A 200 -10.04 -10.25 4.46
N SER A 201 -10.07 -10.50 3.14
CA SER A 201 -11.21 -10.15 2.30
C SER A 201 -12.44 -11.02 2.61
N ILE A 202 -12.26 -12.33 2.81
CA ILE A 202 -13.31 -13.28 3.20
C ILE A 202 -13.81 -12.95 4.60
N ALA A 203 -12.90 -12.75 5.57
CA ALA A 203 -13.27 -12.40 6.94
C ALA A 203 -14.14 -11.14 7.01
N ALA A 204 -13.90 -10.17 6.14
CA ALA A 204 -14.68 -8.93 6.06
C ALA A 204 -15.96 -9.04 5.21
N ASN A 205 -16.04 -10.02 4.29
CA ASN A 205 -17.09 -10.09 3.26
C ASN A 205 -17.63 -11.52 3.08
N GLN A 206 -17.85 -12.27 4.17
CA GLN A 206 -18.21 -13.70 4.13
C GLN A 206 -19.38 -14.01 3.18
N VAL A 207 -20.48 -13.25 3.29
CA VAL A 207 -21.70 -13.43 2.46
C VAL A 207 -21.39 -13.33 0.96
N LEU A 208 -20.48 -12.44 0.56
CA LEU A 208 -20.06 -12.30 -0.83
C LEU A 208 -19.31 -13.56 -1.30
N TYR A 209 -18.37 -14.05 -0.51
CA TYR A 209 -17.54 -15.19 -0.89
C TYR A 209 -18.30 -16.52 -0.84
N ASP A 210 -19.30 -16.66 0.04
CA ASP A 210 -20.22 -17.80 0.04
C ASP A 210 -21.00 -17.85 -1.28
N LYS A 211 -21.53 -16.69 -1.73
CA LYS A 211 -22.22 -16.57 -3.02
C LYS A 211 -21.29 -16.93 -4.20
N ILE A 212 -20.06 -16.43 -4.20
CA ILE A 212 -19.08 -16.73 -5.26
C ILE A 212 -18.77 -18.23 -5.28
N SER A 213 -18.56 -18.85 -4.12
CA SER A 213 -18.20 -20.27 -3.98
C SER A 213 -19.32 -21.20 -4.44
N LEU A 214 -20.58 -20.89 -4.13
CA LEU A 214 -21.74 -21.66 -4.58
C LEU A 214 -21.84 -21.68 -6.12
N GLN A 215 -21.56 -20.56 -6.78
CA GLN A 215 -21.67 -20.45 -8.23
C GLN A 215 -20.53 -21.14 -8.98
N ILE A 216 -19.34 -21.25 -8.37
CA ILE A 216 -18.22 -22.02 -8.94
C ILE A 216 -18.52 -23.53 -8.88
N LYS A 217 -19.18 -24.01 -7.83
CA LYS A 217 -19.57 -25.43 -7.70
C LYS A 217 -20.71 -25.85 -8.61
N SER A 218 -21.45 -24.90 -9.18
CA SER A 218 -22.55 -25.15 -10.13
C SER A 218 -22.13 -25.08 -11.61
N GLN A 219 -20.83 -24.90 -11.90
CA GLN A 219 -20.23 -24.88 -13.23
C GLN A 219 -19.28 -26.07 -13.38
#